data_AF-A0A4U0H421-F1
#
_entry.id   AF-A0A4U0H421-F1
#
_cell.length_a   1.000
_cell.length_b   1.000
_cell.length_c   1.000
_cell.angle_alpha   90.00
_cell.angle_beta   90.00
_cell.angle_gamma   90.00
#
_symmetry.space_group_name_H-M   'P 1'
#
loop_
_entity.id
_entity.type
_entity.pdbx_description
1 polymer ?
#
loop_
_entity_poly.entity_id
_entity_poly.type
_entity_poly.pdbx_seq_one_letter_code
_entity_poly.pdbx_strand_id
1 'polypeptide(L)'
;MKLINRIKSGVGLFTLLTSLSACHSTFRQDSFEDKASFMEYVKDLDYGLKMVAEFPNGVKITPLFVPNDLILSEAKDKESFKGNLYLILSFSRNGKELLSQLPQGEYGAFVQTFSFGMDRFISAFIDDSKEAIKPIMTSFQPTYQMTNSNDLLVVFKRSEILNGRKLRLVINDFGLQTAEIKFNFDSKDIAYLSNVNILN
;
A
#
# COMPACT_ATOMS: atom_id res chain seq x y z
N MET A 1 -48.42 -42.78 -40.09
CA MET A 1 -49.09 -42.08 -41.21
C MET A 1 -49.54 -40.70 -40.73
N LYS A 2 -49.02 -39.63 -41.36
CA LYS A 2 -49.36 -38.17 -41.21
C LYS A 2 -49.12 -37.56 -39.81
N LEU A 3 -48.06 -36.78 -39.52
CA LEU A 3 -47.45 -35.58 -40.14
C LEU A 3 -48.31 -34.31 -39.99
N ILE A 4 -47.65 -33.22 -39.54
CA ILE A 4 -48.00 -31.78 -39.52
C ILE A 4 -48.53 -31.29 -38.15
N ASN A 5 -47.97 -30.36 -37.34
CA ASN A 5 -47.01 -29.23 -37.38
C ASN A 5 -47.70 -27.88 -37.05
N ARG A 6 -46.93 -26.96 -36.42
CA ARG A 6 -47.15 -25.52 -36.04
C ARG A 6 -47.78 -25.24 -34.67
N ILE A 7 -47.04 -24.72 -33.68
CA ILE A 7 -46.31 -23.43 -33.49
C ILE A 7 -47.24 -22.22 -33.33
N LYS A 8 -47.05 -21.53 -32.19
CA LYS A 8 -47.27 -20.11 -31.79
C LYS A 8 -48.10 -20.09 -30.51
N SER A 9 -47.83 -19.32 -29.46
CA SER A 9 -46.81 -18.32 -29.13
C SER A 9 -47.27 -17.73 -27.78
N GLY A 10 -46.38 -17.32 -26.90
CA GLY A 10 -46.67 -16.19 -26.02
C GLY A 10 -46.34 -16.36 -24.54
N VAL A 11 -45.45 -15.45 -24.12
CA VAL A 11 -45.33 -14.89 -22.76
C VAL A 11 -44.63 -15.84 -21.76
N GLY A 12 -43.42 -15.58 -21.27
CA GLY A 12 -42.71 -14.31 -21.08
C GLY A 12 -42.39 -14.18 -19.59
N LEU A 13 -41.22 -14.65 -19.16
CA LEU A 13 -40.65 -14.29 -17.86
C LEU A 13 -39.12 -14.39 -17.94
N PHE A 14 -38.53 -13.41 -18.62
CA PHE A 14 -37.10 -13.16 -18.60
C PHE A 14 -36.83 -12.34 -17.34
N THR A 15 -36.64 -13.02 -16.20
CA THR A 15 -36.16 -12.37 -14.97
C THR A 15 -34.73 -11.92 -15.17
N LEU A 16 -34.61 -10.66 -15.60
CA LEU A 16 -33.40 -9.88 -15.65
C LEU A 16 -32.86 -9.74 -14.21
N LEU A 17 -31.88 -10.57 -13.83
CA LEU A 17 -31.08 -10.34 -12.63
C LEU A 17 -30.28 -9.06 -12.87
N THR A 18 -30.81 -7.94 -12.39
CA THR A 18 -30.09 -6.68 -12.28
C THR A 18 -28.98 -6.88 -11.25
N SER A 19 -27.75 -7.12 -11.72
CA SER A 19 -26.55 -6.90 -10.94
C SER A 19 -26.50 -5.42 -10.57
N LEU A 20 -26.95 -5.09 -9.36
CA LEU A 20 -26.53 -3.86 -8.70
C LEU A 20 -25.03 -3.99 -8.49
N SER A 21 -24.26 -3.59 -9.50
CA SER A 21 -22.91 -3.12 -9.28
C SER A 21 -23.06 -1.87 -8.43
N ALA A 22 -23.02 -2.06 -7.11
CA ALA A 22 -22.84 -0.98 -6.16
C ALA A 22 -21.54 -0.30 -6.56
N CYS A 23 -21.66 0.78 -7.32
CA CYS A 23 -20.65 1.81 -7.42
C CYS A 23 -20.57 2.37 -5.99
N HIS A 24 -19.74 1.75 -5.15
CA HIS A 24 -19.36 2.33 -3.86
C HIS A 24 -18.58 3.59 -4.22
N SER A 25 -19.29 4.72 -4.28
CA SER A 25 -18.66 6.01 -4.07
C SER A 25 -17.97 5.89 -2.71
N THR A 26 -16.65 5.80 -2.71
CA THR A 26 -15.83 5.72 -1.50
C THR A 26 -16.07 6.97 -0.68
N PHE A 27 -17.02 6.89 0.26
CA PHE A 27 -17.38 7.96 1.16
C PHE A 27 -16.20 8.16 2.11
N ARG A 28 -15.50 9.29 2.00
CA ARG A 28 -14.45 9.65 2.93
C ARG A 28 -15.10 10.21 4.20
N GLN A 29 -14.75 9.64 5.35
CA GLN A 29 -15.23 10.13 6.64
C GLN A 29 -14.46 11.41 7.02
N ASP A 30 -15.12 12.43 7.53
CA ASP A 30 -14.42 13.67 7.92
C ASP A 30 -13.75 13.56 9.31
N SER A 31 -14.14 12.56 10.10
CA SER A 31 -13.62 12.32 11.44
C SER A 31 -13.73 10.85 11.83
N PHE A 32 -12.85 10.41 12.71
CA PHE A 32 -12.88 9.07 13.32
C PHE A 32 -13.00 9.20 14.84
N GLU A 33 -13.71 8.24 15.45
CA GLU A 33 -13.90 8.19 16.91
C GLU A 33 -12.59 7.89 17.63
N ASP A 34 -11.73 7.05 17.06
CA ASP A 34 -10.46 6.70 17.69
C ASP A 34 -9.35 6.40 16.66
N LYS A 35 -8.13 6.22 17.17
CA LYS A 35 -6.97 5.87 16.33
C LYS A 35 -7.10 4.49 15.68
N ALA A 36 -7.82 3.55 16.29
CA ALA A 36 -7.92 2.18 15.81
C ALA A 36 -8.83 2.09 14.58
N SER A 37 -10.01 2.71 14.64
CA SER A 37 -10.95 2.89 13.54
C SER A 37 -10.33 3.64 12.37
N PHE A 38 -9.56 4.70 12.63
CA PHE A 38 -8.81 5.36 11.55
C PHE A 38 -7.75 4.43 10.93
N MET A 39 -7.04 3.64 11.75
CA MET A 39 -6.08 2.67 11.21
C MET A 39 -6.73 1.53 10.44
N GLU A 40 -7.96 1.15 10.77
CA GLU A 40 -8.73 0.18 9.99
C GLU A 40 -9.04 0.74 8.60
N TYR A 41 -9.49 2.00 8.51
CA TYR A 41 -9.67 2.71 7.24
C TYR A 41 -8.38 2.73 6.41
N VAL A 42 -7.24 3.08 7.02
CA VAL A 42 -5.96 3.17 6.30
C VAL A 42 -5.48 1.82 5.77
N LYS A 43 -5.81 0.72 6.46
CA LYS A 43 -5.41 -0.65 6.09
C LYS A 43 -6.28 -1.27 5.01
N ASP A 44 -7.42 -0.67 4.71
CA ASP A 44 -8.33 -1.10 3.67
C ASP A 44 -7.78 -0.67 2.30
N LEU A 45 -7.80 -1.62 1.36
CA LEU A 45 -7.24 -1.46 0.02
C LEU A 45 -8.07 -0.50 -0.82
N ASP A 46 -9.37 -0.39 -0.53
CA ASP A 46 -10.33 0.37 -1.35
C ASP A 46 -10.09 1.89 -1.25
N TYR A 47 -9.38 2.35 -0.22
CA TYR A 47 -9.03 3.76 -0.03
C TYR A 47 -7.68 4.16 -0.62
N GLY A 48 -7.01 3.23 -1.32
CA GLY A 48 -5.81 3.53 -2.11
C GLY A 48 -4.55 3.85 -1.29
N LEU A 49 -4.59 3.71 0.04
CA LEU A 49 -3.47 4.01 0.95
C LEU A 49 -2.55 2.81 1.18
N LYS A 50 -3.03 1.63 0.81
CA LYS A 50 -2.34 0.35 0.86
C LYS A 50 -2.39 -0.29 -0.51
N MET A 51 -1.27 -0.83 -0.96
CA MET A 51 -1.21 -1.62 -2.19
C MET A 51 -0.51 -2.95 -1.89
N VAL A 52 -0.73 -3.95 -2.73
CA VAL A 52 -0.14 -5.29 -2.57
C VAL A 52 0.42 -5.76 -3.91
N ALA A 53 1.65 -6.27 -3.90
CA ALA A 53 2.21 -7.05 -4.99
C ALA A 53 2.61 -8.43 -4.45
N GLU A 54 2.10 -9.49 -5.08
CA GLU A 54 2.43 -10.88 -4.77
C GLU A 54 3.10 -11.55 -5.97
N PHE A 55 4.12 -12.37 -5.70
CA PHE A 55 4.97 -12.99 -6.71
C PHE A 55 4.87 -14.52 -6.67
N PRO A 56 5.10 -15.22 -7.80
CA PRO A 56 5.02 -16.69 -7.86
C PRO A 56 5.97 -17.41 -6.91
N ASN A 57 7.09 -16.78 -6.52
CA ASN A 57 8.05 -17.33 -5.55
C ASN A 57 7.59 -17.19 -4.08
N GLY A 58 6.36 -16.72 -3.86
CA GLY A 58 5.71 -16.54 -2.57
C GLY A 58 6.02 -15.20 -1.90
N VAL A 59 6.87 -14.36 -2.49
CA VAL A 59 7.18 -13.03 -1.96
C VAL A 59 5.95 -12.13 -2.08
N LYS A 60 5.71 -11.33 -1.04
CA LYS A 60 4.68 -10.30 -1.01
C LYS A 60 5.26 -9.01 -0.46
N ILE A 61 4.99 -7.92 -1.18
CA ILE A 61 5.42 -6.58 -0.84
C ILE A 61 4.19 -5.69 -0.70
N THR A 62 4.09 -4.98 0.42
CA THR A 62 2.92 -4.18 0.78
C THR A 62 3.36 -2.80 1.27
N PRO A 63 3.32 -1.78 0.41
CA PRO A 63 3.42 -0.39 0.85
C PRO A 63 2.11 0.08 1.51
N LEU A 64 2.24 0.81 2.62
CA LEU A 64 1.16 1.40 3.39
C LEU A 64 1.54 2.81 3.86
N PHE A 65 0.78 3.84 3.50
CA PHE A 65 0.98 5.17 4.08
C PHE A 65 0.49 5.24 5.51
N VAL A 66 1.29 5.83 6.39
CA VAL A 66 0.96 5.98 7.81
C VAL A 66 0.51 7.42 8.08
N PRO A 67 -0.61 7.63 8.77
CA PRO A 67 -1.03 8.96 9.18
C PRO A 67 -0.02 9.63 10.09
N ASN A 68 0.31 10.89 9.78
CA ASN A 68 1.28 11.67 10.56
C ASN A 68 0.85 11.80 12.03
N ASP A 69 -0.45 11.91 12.31
CA ASP A 69 -0.97 12.10 13.66
C ASP A 69 -0.67 10.94 14.61
N LEU A 70 -0.55 9.71 14.07
CA LEU A 70 -0.17 8.54 14.86
C LEU A 70 1.31 8.56 15.26
N ILE A 71 2.14 9.22 14.46
CA ILE A 71 3.57 9.38 14.73
C ILE A 71 3.80 10.63 15.61
N LEU A 72 3.03 11.69 15.37
CA LEU A 72 3.12 12.97 16.08
C LEU A 72 2.67 12.90 17.54
N SER A 73 1.81 11.94 17.92
CA SER A 73 1.37 11.82 19.32
C SER A 73 2.53 11.53 20.27
N GLU A 74 3.56 10.84 19.79
CA GLU A 74 4.74 10.44 20.57
C GLU A 74 5.96 11.35 20.33
N ALA A 75 5.88 12.28 19.36
CA ALA A 75 7.00 13.11 18.96
C ALA A 75 7.18 14.33 19.88
N LYS A 76 8.41 14.53 20.39
CA LYS A 76 8.80 15.73 21.15
C LYS A 76 8.86 16.99 20.29
N ASP A 77 9.25 16.84 19.02
CA ASP A 77 9.30 17.93 18.04
C ASP A 77 8.30 17.64 16.92
N LYS A 78 7.09 18.20 17.05
CA LYS A 78 5.99 17.94 16.11
C LYS A 78 6.20 18.59 14.75
N GLU A 79 6.93 19.71 14.67
CA GLU A 79 7.11 20.44 13.41
C GLU A 79 8.02 19.69 12.44
N SER A 80 9.11 19.09 12.95
CA SER A 80 10.01 18.26 12.15
C SER A 80 9.31 17.03 11.53
N PHE A 81 8.26 16.52 12.17
CA PHE A 81 7.53 15.34 11.69
C PHE A 81 6.38 15.69 10.73
N LYS A 82 5.76 16.87 10.87
CA LYS A 82 4.71 17.35 9.95
C LYS A 82 5.20 17.52 8.51
N GLY A 83 6.47 17.90 8.33
CA GLY A 83 7.10 18.10 7.02
C GLY A 83 7.37 16.81 6.23
N ASN A 84 7.10 15.64 6.82
CA ASN A 84 7.43 14.34 6.25
C ASN A 84 6.19 13.53 5.89
N LEU A 85 6.42 12.54 5.04
CA LEU A 85 5.48 11.51 4.64
C LEU A 85 6.07 10.15 5.01
N TYR A 86 5.28 9.33 5.70
CA TYR A 86 5.72 8.06 6.23
C TYR A 86 5.04 6.90 5.52
N LEU A 87 5.83 5.93 5.10
CA LEU A 87 5.39 4.73 4.42
C LEU A 87 5.99 3.52 5.16
N ILE A 88 5.16 2.56 5.52
CA ILE A 88 5.62 1.22 5.91
C ILE A 88 5.66 0.37 4.65
N LEU A 89 6.81 -0.23 4.38
CA LEU A 89 7.00 -1.20 3.33
C LEU A 89 7.21 -2.57 3.96
N SER A 90 6.17 -3.39 3.91
CA SER A 90 6.18 -4.73 4.50
C SER A 90 6.60 -5.78 3.48
N PHE A 91 7.55 -6.62 3.88
CA PHE A 91 8.05 -7.73 3.08
C PHE A 91 7.74 -9.06 3.77
N SER A 92 7.05 -9.95 3.08
CA SER A 92 6.78 -11.30 3.57
C SER A 92 7.03 -12.32 2.48
N ARG A 93 7.18 -13.58 2.88
CA ARG A 93 7.15 -14.72 1.97
C ARG A 93 6.24 -15.79 2.58
N ASN A 94 5.30 -16.35 1.82
CA ASN A 94 4.40 -17.40 2.31
C ASN A 94 3.71 -17.06 3.66
N GLY A 95 3.37 -15.79 3.89
CA GLY A 95 2.71 -15.32 5.11
C GLY A 95 3.60 -15.18 6.36
N LYS A 96 4.92 -15.31 6.24
CA LYS A 96 5.89 -15.07 7.32
C LYS A 96 6.92 -14.03 6.90
N GLU A 97 7.72 -13.55 7.85
CA GLU A 97 8.86 -12.67 7.60
C GLU A 97 9.72 -13.17 6.43
N LEU A 98 10.01 -12.30 5.47
CA LEU A 98 10.82 -12.64 4.29
C LEU A 98 12.23 -13.12 4.70
N LEU A 99 12.89 -12.38 5.59
CA LEU A 99 14.30 -12.60 5.95
C LEU A 99 14.51 -13.94 6.65
N SER A 100 13.57 -14.39 7.48
CA SER A 100 13.67 -15.67 8.19
C SER A 100 13.56 -16.90 7.29
N GLN A 101 13.15 -16.70 6.04
CA GLN A 101 12.99 -17.75 5.04
C GLN A 101 14.09 -17.75 3.97
N LEU A 102 15.11 -16.89 4.13
CA LEU A 102 16.26 -16.86 3.25
C LEU A 102 17.26 -17.97 3.58
N PRO A 103 18.04 -18.45 2.60
CA PRO A 103 19.19 -19.31 2.88
C PRO A 103 20.16 -18.64 3.85
N GLN A 104 20.78 -19.44 4.73
CA GLN A 104 21.67 -18.93 5.79
C GLN A 104 22.82 -18.06 5.25
N GLY A 105 23.36 -18.41 4.07
CA GLY A 105 24.43 -17.65 3.41
C GLY A 105 24.01 -16.27 2.88
N GLU A 106 22.71 -16.04 2.68
CA GLU A 106 22.18 -14.80 2.13
C GLU A 106 21.63 -13.88 3.22
N TYR A 107 21.18 -14.45 4.36
CA TYR A 107 20.54 -13.72 5.45
C TYR A 107 21.30 -12.46 5.87
N GLY A 108 22.61 -12.57 6.12
CA GLY A 108 23.44 -11.44 6.56
C GLY A 108 23.48 -10.30 5.54
N ALA A 109 23.57 -10.61 4.25
CA ALA A 109 23.59 -9.62 3.19
C ALA A 109 22.24 -8.89 3.07
N PHE A 110 21.13 -9.60 3.23
CA PHE A 110 19.80 -8.99 3.24
C PHE A 110 19.55 -8.16 4.50
N VAL A 111 19.97 -8.61 5.69
CA VAL A 111 19.87 -7.79 6.91
C VAL A 111 20.64 -6.48 6.74
N GLN A 112 21.87 -6.52 6.19
CA GLN A 112 22.65 -5.33 5.90
C GLN A 112 21.94 -4.41 4.90
N THR A 113 21.36 -4.98 3.85
CA THR A 113 20.60 -4.23 2.84
C THR A 113 19.36 -3.57 3.46
N PHE A 114 18.57 -4.29 4.24
CA PHE A 114 17.40 -3.76 4.94
C PHE A 114 17.76 -2.65 5.92
N SER A 115 18.89 -2.81 6.64
CA SER A 115 19.31 -1.88 7.69
C SER A 115 19.91 -0.59 7.14
N PHE A 116 20.64 -0.65 6.01
CA PHE A 116 21.48 0.46 5.56
C PHE A 116 21.51 0.72 4.05
N GLY A 117 20.79 -0.06 3.24
CA GLY A 117 20.94 -0.01 1.78
C GLY A 117 19.64 0.13 0.99
N MET A 118 18.47 0.17 1.66
CA MET A 118 17.16 0.20 1.00
C MET A 118 16.88 1.49 0.25
N ASP A 119 17.44 2.61 0.70
CA ASP A 119 17.37 3.92 0.04
C ASP A 119 17.82 3.88 -1.44
N ARG A 120 18.76 2.98 -1.77
CA ARG A 120 19.26 2.78 -3.14
C ARG A 120 18.22 2.12 -4.07
N PHE A 121 17.33 1.32 -3.50
CA PHE A 121 16.36 0.52 -4.26
C PHE A 121 14.96 1.14 -4.31
N ILE A 122 14.70 2.17 -3.49
CA ILE A 122 13.40 2.80 -3.38
C ILE A 122 13.45 4.19 -4.04
N SER A 123 12.46 4.51 -4.85
CA SER A 123 12.33 5.84 -5.45
C SER A 123 10.88 6.20 -5.67
N ALA A 124 10.55 7.48 -5.55
CA ALA A 124 9.25 8.03 -5.86
C ALA A 124 9.32 8.91 -7.11
N PHE A 125 8.25 8.92 -7.89
CA PHE A 125 8.09 9.79 -9.05
C PHE A 125 6.71 10.42 -9.03
N ILE A 126 6.60 11.65 -9.53
CA ILE A 126 5.33 12.38 -9.63
C ILE A 126 4.89 12.40 -11.09
N ASP A 127 3.69 11.88 -11.36
CA ASP A 127 3.16 11.61 -12.70
C ASP A 127 4.20 10.90 -13.60
N ASP A 128 4.48 11.50 -14.76
CA ASP A 128 5.41 11.02 -15.77
C ASP A 128 6.82 11.63 -15.61
N SER A 129 7.09 12.28 -14.47
CA SER A 129 8.42 12.81 -14.19
C SER A 129 9.47 11.70 -14.26
N LYS A 130 10.61 12.04 -14.85
CA LYS A 130 11.82 11.21 -14.87
C LYS A 130 12.73 11.49 -13.67
N GLU A 131 12.47 12.57 -12.94
CA GLU A 131 13.23 12.92 -11.75
C GLU A 131 12.79 12.03 -10.59
N ALA A 132 13.75 11.30 -10.03
CA ALA A 132 13.53 10.40 -8.91
C ALA A 132 13.64 11.17 -7.59
N ILE A 133 12.58 11.12 -6.79
CA ILE A 133 12.58 11.58 -5.40
C ILE A 133 13.08 10.42 -4.54
N LYS A 134 14.16 10.66 -3.80
CA LYS A 134 14.77 9.66 -2.92
C LYS A 134 14.21 9.75 -1.50
N PRO A 135 14.09 8.63 -0.77
CA PRO A 135 13.79 8.68 0.64
C PRO A 135 14.84 9.52 1.38
N ILE A 136 14.41 10.34 2.33
CA ILE A 136 15.32 11.03 3.24
C ILE A 136 15.79 10.13 4.38
N MET A 137 15.05 9.05 4.65
CA MET A 137 15.38 8.05 5.65
C MET A 137 14.73 6.72 5.27
N THR A 138 15.46 5.64 5.52
CA THR A 138 14.89 4.30 5.65
C THR A 138 15.32 3.74 7.00
N SER A 139 14.43 3.04 7.69
CA SER A 139 14.71 2.45 9.00
C SER A 139 14.07 1.09 9.10
N PHE A 140 14.86 0.11 9.51
CA PHE A 140 14.46 -1.28 9.67
C PHE A 140 14.73 -1.73 11.10
N GLN A 141 13.75 -2.38 11.71
CA GLN A 141 13.91 -3.04 13.00
C GLN A 141 13.67 -4.55 12.82
N PRO A 142 14.69 -5.41 13.06
CA PRO A 142 14.51 -6.84 13.03
C PRO A 142 13.53 -7.31 14.11
N THR A 143 12.58 -8.14 13.71
CA THR A 143 11.55 -8.71 14.58
C THR A 143 11.80 -10.18 14.90
N TYR A 144 12.78 -10.82 14.27
CA TYR A 144 13.21 -12.21 14.56
C TYR A 144 12.05 -13.21 14.64
N GLN A 145 11.16 -13.21 13.64
CA GLN A 145 9.97 -14.08 13.55
C GLN A 145 8.87 -13.77 14.57
N MET A 146 8.89 -12.62 15.24
CA MET A 146 7.79 -12.17 16.10
C MET A 146 6.62 -11.58 15.30
N THR A 147 6.80 -11.30 14.01
CA THR A 147 5.75 -10.78 13.13
C THR A 147 5.61 -11.64 11.87
N ASN A 148 4.68 -11.26 11.00
CA ASN A 148 4.45 -11.93 9.71
C ASN A 148 5.18 -11.26 8.54
N SER A 149 5.87 -10.14 8.78
CA SER A 149 6.58 -9.36 7.76
C SER A 149 7.76 -8.60 8.33
N ASN A 150 8.79 -8.43 7.52
CA ASN A 150 9.86 -7.48 7.80
C ASN A 150 9.38 -6.11 7.33
N ASP A 151 9.20 -5.19 8.27
CA ASP A 151 8.64 -3.87 8.01
C ASP A 151 9.76 -2.82 7.95
N LEU A 152 9.81 -2.09 6.83
CA LEU A 152 10.73 -1.00 6.61
C LEU A 152 9.97 0.32 6.67
N LEU A 153 10.37 1.23 7.57
CA LEU A 153 9.91 2.61 7.55
C LEU A 153 10.66 3.36 6.46
N VAL A 154 9.93 4.00 5.56
CA VAL A 154 10.45 4.84 4.48
C VAL A 154 9.88 6.23 4.64
N VAL A 155 10.74 7.25 4.59
CA VAL A 155 10.34 8.64 4.80
C VAL A 155 10.71 9.48 3.59
N PHE A 156 9.74 10.25 3.11
CA PHE A 156 9.92 11.25 2.06
C PHE A 156 9.59 12.64 2.60
N LYS A 157 10.17 13.69 1.99
CA LYS A 157 9.70 15.06 2.25
C LYS A 157 8.31 15.24 1.67
N ARG A 158 7.37 15.69 2.48
CA ARG A 158 5.98 15.90 2.09
C ARG A 158 5.87 16.88 0.91
N SER A 159 6.66 17.95 0.91
CA SER A 159 6.64 19.01 -0.11
C SER A 159 7.03 18.53 -1.50
N GLU A 160 7.79 17.45 -1.60
CA GLU A 160 8.22 16.88 -2.89
C GLU A 160 7.14 15.95 -3.48
N ILE A 161 6.26 15.41 -2.63
CA ILE A 161 5.28 14.37 -2.98
C ILE A 161 3.84 14.90 -3.12
N LEU A 162 3.41 15.79 -2.22
CA LEU A 162 2.02 16.25 -2.16
C LEU A 162 1.82 17.52 -2.97
N ASN A 163 1.61 17.34 -4.26
CA ASN A 163 1.40 18.41 -5.24
C ASN A 163 0.20 18.13 -6.17
N GLY A 164 -0.79 17.36 -5.69
CA GLY A 164 -2.08 17.12 -6.37
C GLY A 164 -2.02 16.17 -7.57
N ARG A 165 -0.90 15.43 -7.70
CA ARG A 165 -0.55 14.56 -8.82
C ARG A 165 -0.47 13.09 -8.40
N LYS A 166 -0.29 12.15 -9.33
CA LYS A 166 -0.13 10.73 -9.00
C LYS A 166 1.29 10.46 -8.51
N LEU A 167 1.40 9.75 -7.41
CA LEU A 167 2.67 9.25 -6.89
C LEU A 167 2.91 7.84 -7.40
N ARG A 168 4.06 7.60 -8.02
CA ARG A 168 4.53 6.27 -8.39
C ARG A 168 5.73 5.91 -7.52
N LEU A 169 5.52 4.98 -6.60
CA LEU A 169 6.57 4.35 -5.81
C LEU A 169 7.17 3.20 -6.62
N VAL A 170 8.49 3.22 -6.77
CA VAL A 170 9.26 2.22 -7.50
C VAL A 170 10.21 1.53 -6.52
N ILE A 171 10.22 0.19 -6.58
CA ILE A 171 11.14 -0.65 -5.83
C ILE A 171 11.89 -1.50 -6.83
N ASN A 172 13.19 -1.26 -6.95
CA ASN A 172 14.08 -2.07 -7.77
C ASN A 172 14.36 -3.41 -7.10
N ASP A 173 14.61 -4.44 -7.90
CA ASP A 173 15.05 -5.73 -7.37
C ASP A 173 16.42 -5.58 -6.67
N PHE A 174 16.54 -6.18 -5.50
CA PHE A 174 17.75 -6.21 -4.68
C PHE A 174 18.19 -7.64 -4.35
N GLY A 175 17.76 -8.60 -5.17
CA GLY A 175 18.12 -10.02 -5.05
C GLY A 175 16.94 -10.95 -4.71
N LEU A 176 15.69 -10.44 -4.74
CA LEU A 176 14.49 -11.22 -4.47
C LEU A 176 13.87 -11.84 -5.72
N GLN A 177 14.42 -11.55 -6.90
CA GLN A 177 13.90 -12.04 -8.19
C GLN A 177 12.46 -11.57 -8.44
N THR A 178 12.11 -10.38 -7.95
CA THR A 178 10.78 -9.77 -8.10
C THR A 178 10.70 -8.82 -9.30
N ALA A 179 11.82 -8.60 -10.00
CA ALA A 179 11.98 -7.50 -10.95
C ALA A 179 11.67 -6.12 -10.31
N GLU A 180 11.63 -5.07 -11.13
CA GLU A 180 11.18 -3.73 -10.72
C GLU A 180 9.67 -3.73 -10.48
N ILE A 181 9.25 -3.16 -9.35
CA ILE A 181 7.85 -3.10 -8.93
C ILE A 181 7.41 -1.65 -8.87
N LYS A 182 6.17 -1.38 -9.31
CA LYS A 182 5.57 -0.04 -9.32
C LYS A 182 4.23 -0.04 -8.60
N PHE A 183 4.08 0.87 -7.66
CA PHE A 183 2.82 1.13 -6.97
C PHE A 183 2.39 2.56 -7.26
N ASN A 184 1.14 2.73 -7.70
CA ASN A 184 0.59 4.04 -8.04
C ASN A 184 -0.43 4.46 -7.00
N PHE A 185 -0.25 5.64 -6.43
CA PHE A 185 -1.09 6.24 -5.40
C PHE A 185 -1.61 7.59 -5.87
N ASP A 186 -2.82 7.97 -5.47
CA ASP A 186 -3.31 9.34 -5.66
C ASP A 186 -2.82 10.21 -4.49
N SER A 187 -2.12 11.31 -4.78
CA SER A 187 -1.69 12.22 -3.71
C SER A 187 -2.86 12.83 -2.94
N LYS A 188 -4.09 12.82 -3.48
CA LYS A 188 -5.30 13.24 -2.77
C LYS A 188 -5.70 12.25 -1.67
N ASP A 189 -5.47 10.95 -1.86
CA ASP A 189 -5.68 9.94 -0.81
C ASP A 189 -4.64 10.15 0.29
N ILE A 190 -3.38 10.33 -0.09
CA ILE A 190 -2.27 10.53 0.84
C ILE A 190 -2.43 11.85 1.62
N ALA A 191 -2.81 12.95 0.95
CA ALA A 191 -3.00 14.25 1.59
C ALA A 191 -4.13 14.23 2.62
N TYR A 192 -5.17 13.42 2.36
CA TYR A 192 -6.29 13.26 3.27
C TYR A 192 -5.86 12.71 4.64
N LEU A 193 -4.83 11.85 4.70
CA LEU A 193 -4.28 11.34 5.98
C LEU A 193 -3.87 12.40 7.00
N SER A 194 -3.65 13.64 6.56
CA SER A 194 -3.17 14.73 7.42
C SER A 194 -4.24 15.77 7.75
N ASN A 195 -5.44 15.61 7.19
CA ASN A 195 -6.55 16.55 7.33
C ASN A 195 -7.73 15.94 8.10
N VAL A 196 -7.61 14.67 8.50
CA VAL A 196 -8.64 13.94 9.23
C VAL A 196 -8.57 14.25 10.71
N ASN A 197 -9.71 14.55 11.33
CA ASN A 197 -9.80 14.75 12.77
C ASN A 197 -10.04 13.42 13.50
N ILE A 198 -9.27 13.17 14.56
CA ILE A 198 -9.53 12.05 15.48
C ILE A 198 -10.14 12.64 16.76
N LEU A 199 -11.40 12.29 17.03
CA LEU A 199 -12.21 12.80 18.11
C LEU A 199 -11.88 12.02 19.39
N ASN A 200 -10.74 12.30 20.02
CA ASN A 200 -10.28 11.62 21.24
C ASN A 200 -11.37 11.29 22.27
#